data_AF-A0A3N7CU29-F1
#
_entry.id   AF-A0A3N7CU29-F1
#
_cell.length_a   1.000
_cell.length_b   1.000
_cell.length_c   1.000
_cell.angle_alpha   90.00
_cell.angle_beta   90.00
_cell.angle_gamma   90.00
#
_symmetry.space_group_name_H-M   'P 1'
#
loop_
_entity.id
_entity.type
_entity.pdbx_description
1 polymer ?
#
loop_
_entity_poly.entity_id
_entity_poly.type
_entity_poly.pdbx_seq_one_letter_code
_entity_poly.pdbx_strand_id
1 'polypeptide(L)' 'METPITYVNKLIMEHIDNPSVVTNMIKDYYSEILQFEANFIKKIYIDALPLDLSIANKERLAEKYYLENFTKK' A
#
# COMPACT_ATOMS: atom_id res chain seq x y z
N MET A 1 -22.45 4.95 4.39
CA MET A 1 -21.41 4.01 3.91
C MET A 1 -20.22 4.18 4.83
N GLU A 2 -19.74 3.12 5.46
CA GLU A 2 -18.59 3.18 6.39
C GLU A 2 -17.29 3.38 5.60
N THR A 3 -16.37 4.23 6.09
CA THR A 3 -15.03 4.39 5.48
C THR A 3 -14.05 3.43 6.13
N PRO A 4 -12.96 3.01 5.43
CA PRO A 4 -11.95 2.11 6.00
C PRO A 4 -11.36 2.63 7.31
N ILE A 5 -11.13 3.93 7.42
CA ILE A 5 -10.64 4.57 8.66
C ILE A 5 -11.67 4.44 9.79
N THR A 6 -12.96 4.65 9.48
CA THR A 6 -14.03 4.52 10.48
C THR A 6 -14.16 3.07 10.97
N TYR A 7 -14.05 2.10 10.06
CA TYR A 7 -14.07 0.67 10.37
C TYR A 7 -12.90 0.25 11.27
N VAL A 8 -11.67 0.66 10.92
CA VAL A 8 -10.47 0.34 11.71
C VAL A 8 -10.54 0.99 13.10
N ASN A 9 -10.98 2.25 13.20
CA ASN A 9 -11.17 2.91 14.49
C ASN A 9 -12.19 2.16 15.36
N LYS A 10 -13.28 1.67 14.77
CA LYS A 10 -14.27 0.86 15.49
C LYS A 10 -13.65 -0.44 16.01
N LEU A 11 -12.90 -1.16 15.19
CA LEU A 11 -12.21 -2.40 15.60
C LEU A 11 -11.19 -2.15 16.73
N ILE A 12 -10.44 -1.04 16.66
CA ILE A 12 -9.51 -0.63 17.72
C ILE A 12 -10.26 -0.39 19.03
N MET A 13 -11.39 0.31 18.99
CA MET A 13 -12.20 0.57 20.19
C MET A 13 -12.80 -0.72 20.78
N GLU A 14 -13.20 -1.68 19.94
CA GLU A 14 -13.71 -3.00 20.39
C GLU A 14 -12.64 -3.86 21.08
N HIS A 15 -11.37 -3.67 20.74
CA HIS A 15 -10.25 -4.46 21.24
C HIS A 15 -9.30 -3.64 22.14
N ILE A 16 -9.74 -2.49 22.65
CA ILE A 16 -8.88 -1.54 23.36
C ILE A 16 -8.25 -2.15 24.63
N ASP A 17 -8.93 -3.11 25.25
CA ASP A 17 -8.45 -3.85 26.43
C ASP A 17 -7.38 -4.90 26.08
N ASN A 18 -7.09 -5.13 24.79
CA ASN A 18 -6.05 -6.03 24.32
C ASN A 18 -5.02 -5.28 23.44
N PRO A 19 -4.00 -4.66 24.06
CA PRO A 19 -3.01 -3.84 23.36
C PRO A 19 -2.24 -4.58 22.25
N SER A 20 -2.02 -5.89 22.40
CA SER A 20 -1.35 -6.72 21.39
C SER A 20 -2.18 -6.84 20.11
N VAL A 21 -3.50 -7.03 20.25
CA VAL A 21 -4.43 -7.09 19.11
C VAL A 21 -4.50 -5.75 18.40
N VAL A 22 -4.65 -4.65 19.14
CA VAL A 22 -4.65 -3.29 18.59
C VAL A 22 -3.35 -3.00 17.82
N THR A 23 -2.21 -3.38 18.39
CA THR A 23 -0.89 -3.18 17.75
C THR A 23 -0.80 -3.94 16.42
N ASN A 24 -1.30 -5.18 16.36
CA ASN A 24 -1.31 -5.95 15.12
C ASN A 24 -2.24 -5.33 14.09
N MET A 25 -3.45 -4.91 14.48
CA MET A 25 -4.39 -4.23 13.58
C MET A 25 -3.80 -2.96 12.96
N ILE A 26 -3.09 -2.15 13.75
CA ILE A 26 -2.43 -0.94 13.24
C ILE A 26 -1.31 -1.29 12.26
N LYS A 27 -0.51 -2.32 12.56
CA LYS A 27 0.56 -2.79 11.65
C LYS A 27 0.00 -3.30 10.33
N ASP A 28 -1.06 -4.09 10.39
CA ASP A 28 -1.72 -4.64 9.20
C ASP A 28 -2.29 -3.52 8.34
N TYR A 29 -3.02 -2.57 8.96
CA TYR A 29 -3.56 -1.40 8.25
C TYR A 29 -2.47 -0.55 7.61
N TYR A 30 -1.37 -0.31 8.33
CA TYR A 30 -0.24 0.44 7.80
C TYR A 30 0.44 -0.28 6.63
N SER A 31 0.60 -1.61 6.72
CA SER A 31 1.13 -2.44 5.65
C SER A 31 0.23 -2.39 4.40
N GLU A 32 -1.09 -2.45 4.57
CA GLU A 32 -2.06 -2.31 3.47
C GLU A 32 -1.97 -0.94 2.79
N ILE A 33 -1.86 0.15 3.57
CA ILE A 33 -1.68 1.50 3.01
C ILE A 33 -0.39 1.58 2.20
N LEU A 34 0.73 1.08 2.72
CA LEU A 34 2.00 1.11 2.00
C LEU A 34 1.95 0.29 0.71
N GLN A 35 1.31 -0.88 0.73
CA GLN A 35 1.10 -1.65 -0.49
C GLN A 35 0.20 -0.92 -1.49
N PHE A 36 -0.85 -0.27 -1.02
CA PHE A 36 -1.73 0.52 -1.86
C PHE A 36 -0.97 1.68 -2.52
N GLU A 37 -0.19 2.43 -1.75
CA GLU A 37 0.65 3.52 -2.25
C GLU A 37 1.65 3.01 -3.31
N ALA A 38 2.36 1.93 -3.01
CA ALA A 38 3.31 1.30 -3.93
C ALA A 38 2.62 0.90 -5.25
N ASN A 39 1.45 0.27 -5.18
CA ASN A 39 0.69 -0.17 -6.35
C ASN A 39 0.17 1.02 -7.16
N PHE A 40 -0.31 2.07 -6.49
CA PHE A 40 -0.78 3.29 -7.14
C PHE A 40 0.33 3.99 -7.92
N ILE A 41 1.50 4.18 -7.30
CA ILE A 41 2.67 4.79 -7.95
C ILE A 41 3.14 3.95 -9.15
N LYS A 42 3.27 2.63 -8.96
CA LYS A 42 3.69 1.72 -10.04
C LYS A 42 2.70 1.76 -11.20
N LYS A 43 1.40 1.82 -10.95
CA LYS A 43 0.37 1.88 -12.00
C LYS A 43 0.49 3.16 -12.83
N ILE A 44 0.64 4.32 -12.19
CA ILE A 44 0.85 5.60 -12.89
C ILE A 44 2.09 5.51 -13.78
N TYR A 45 3.17 4.91 -13.28
CA TYR A 45 4.40 4.73 -14.04
C TYR A 45 4.21 3.79 -15.24
N ILE A 46 3.53 2.66 -15.05
CA ILE A 46 3.20 1.69 -16.12
C ILE A 46 2.39 2.34 -17.24
N ASP A 47 1.40 3.16 -16.88
CA ASP A 47 0.54 3.87 -17.82
C ASP A 47 1.30 4.93 -18.63
N ALA A 48 2.39 5.47 -18.08
CA ALA A 48 3.28 6.41 -18.76
C ALA A 48 4.32 5.73 -19.68
N LEU A 49 4.50 4.40 -19.59
CA LEU A 49 5.50 3.68 -20.38
C LEU A 49 5.01 3.38 -21.81
N PRO A 50 5.94 3.33 -22.80
CA PRO A 50 5.63 2.97 -24.18
C PRO A 50 4.78 1.71 -24.33
N LEU A 51 3.84 1.70 -25.29
CA LEU A 51 2.89 0.59 -25.50
C LEU A 51 3.52 -0.68 -26.07
N ASP A 52 4.69 -0.58 -26.69
CA ASP A 52 5.45 -1.69 -27.27
C ASP A 52 6.16 -2.56 -26.21
N LEU A 53 6.30 -2.06 -24.99
CA LEU A 53 6.86 -2.83 -23.88
C LEU A 53 5.87 -3.90 -23.40
N SER A 54 6.36 -5.12 -23.21
CA SER A 54 5.61 -6.18 -22.55
C SER A 54 5.23 -5.80 -21.11
N ILE A 55 4.09 -6.31 -20.63
CA ILE A 55 3.60 -6.06 -19.27
C ILE A 55 4.67 -6.40 -18.23
N ALA A 56 5.34 -7.55 -18.36
CA ALA A 56 6.41 -7.97 -17.44
C ALA A 56 7.59 -6.97 -17.41
N ASN A 57 7.95 -6.36 -18.55
CA ASN A 57 8.97 -5.33 -18.58
C ASN A 57 8.49 -4.03 -17.94
N LYS A 58 7.23 -3.65 -18.16
CA LYS A 58 6.62 -2.48 -17.52
C LYS A 58 6.60 -2.61 -16.00
N GLU A 59 6.18 -3.77 -15.49
CA GLU A 59 6.18 -4.09 -14.05
C GLU A 59 7.59 -4.03 -13.46
N ARG A 60 8.58 -4.63 -14.14
CA ARG A 60 9.99 -4.59 -13.69
C ARG A 60 10.55 -3.16 -13.63
N LEU A 61 10.23 -2.32 -14.62
CA LEU A 61 10.65 -0.92 -14.63
C LEU A 61 9.94 -0.10 -13.55
N ALA A 62 8.65 -0.36 -13.33
CA ALA A 62 7.88 0.30 -12.28
C ALA A 62 8.38 -0.07 -10.87
N GLU A 63 8.73 -1.33 -10.65
CA GLU A 63 9.34 -1.79 -9.40
C GLU A 63 10.68 -1.08 -9.15
N LYS A 64 11.56 -1.06 -10.15
CA LYS A 64 12.84 -0.36 -10.08
C LYS A 64 12.65 1.13 -9.74
N TYR A 65 11.74 1.80 -10.45
CA TYR A 65 11.43 3.22 -10.21
C TYR A 65 10.94 3.47 -8.79
N TYR A 66 10.03 2.62 -8.28
CA TYR A 66 9.52 2.74 -6.92
C TYR A 66 10.64 2.61 -5.88
N LEU A 67 11.49 1.57 -6.00
CA LEU A 67 12.57 1.32 -5.05
C LEU A 67 13.63 2.44 -5.05
N GLU A 68 13.95 3.00 -6.21
CA GLU A 68 14.96 4.04 -6.33
C GLU A 68 14.52 5.39 -5.77
N ASN A 69 13.23 5.71 -5.81
CA ASN A 69 12.70 7.04 -5.50
C ASN A 69 11.88 7.12 -4.19
N PHE A 70 11.30 6.00 -3.72
CA PHE A 70 10.33 6.03 -2.62
C PHE A 70 10.70 5.15 -1.41
N THR A 71 11.65 4.20 -1.55
CA THR A 71 12.04 3.31 -0.43
C THR A 71 13.40 3.60 0.20
N LYS A 72 14.22 4.47 -0.38
CA LYS A 72 15.50 4.88 0.23
C LYS A 72 15.23 5.91 1.34
N LYS A 73 15.10 5.42 2.58
CA LYS A 73 15.21 6.21 3.80
C LYS A 73 16.58 6.01 4.42
#